data_AF-A0A1M2VV99-F1
#
_entry.id   AF-A0A1M2VV99-F1
#
_cell.length_a   1.000
_cell.length_b   1.000
_cell.length_c   1.000
_cell.angle_alpha   90.00
_cell.angle_beta   90.00
_cell.angle_gamma   90.00
#
_symmetry.space_group_name_H-M   'P 1'
#
loop_
_entity.id
_entity.type
_entity.pdbx_description
1 polymer ?
#
loop_
_entity_poly.entity_id
_entity_poly.type
_entity_poly.pdbx_seq_one_letter_code
_entity_poly.pdbx_strand_id
1 'polypeptide(L)'
;MPTANLAKVLSSCGITDELANTLAKKYASDSARIVKDPVAFIQDYWYENANLGDLTYFYNKDQMKQALLKLSVKPDVATTIAAAPHNEALFPHRDAIEWAAIVIEGQHRKAH
;
A
#
# COMPACT_ATOMS: atom_id res chain seq x y z
N MET A 1 -15.61 -10.17 -16.89
CA MET A 1 -14.27 -10.78 -16.82
C MET A 1 -13.11 -9.81 -16.54
N PRO A 2 -13.12 -8.49 -16.84
CA PRO A 2 -11.92 -7.64 -16.63
C PRO A 2 -11.61 -7.35 -15.14
N THR A 3 -12.62 -7.25 -14.28
CA THR A 3 -12.47 -6.89 -12.85
C THR A 3 -11.70 -7.90 -12.01
N ALA A 4 -11.81 -9.20 -12.29
CA ALA A 4 -11.09 -10.24 -11.56
C ALA A 4 -9.57 -10.18 -11.82
N ASN A 5 -9.16 -9.79 -13.02
CA ASN A 5 -7.75 -9.62 -13.36
C ASN A 5 -7.15 -8.38 -12.68
N LEU A 6 -7.92 -7.29 -12.63
CA LEU A 6 -7.56 -6.06 -11.92
C LEU A 6 -7.36 -6.26 -10.42
N ALA A 7 -8.28 -6.98 -9.76
CA ALA A 7 -8.15 -7.29 -8.34
C ALA A 7 -6.88 -8.11 -8.06
N LYS A 8 -6.51 -9.02 -8.96
CA LYS A 8 -5.27 -9.80 -8.83
C LYS A 8 -4.01 -8.94 -8.95
N VAL A 9 -3.97 -8.02 -9.91
CA VAL A 9 -2.86 -7.06 -10.08
C VAL A 9 -2.69 -6.19 -8.84
N LEU A 10 -3.79 -5.68 -8.29
CA LEU A 10 -3.76 -4.86 -7.09
C LEU A 10 -3.34 -5.67 -5.85
N SER A 11 -3.90 -6.87 -5.66
CA SER A 11 -3.53 -7.74 -4.52
C SER A 11 -2.08 -8.24 -4.59
N SER A 12 -1.51 -8.42 -5.79
CA SER A 12 -0.10 -8.82 -5.94
C SER A 12 0.88 -7.74 -5.48
N CYS A 13 0.45 -6.48 -5.41
CA CYS A 13 1.24 -5.40 -4.83
C CYS A 13 1.37 -5.54 -3.30
N GLY A 14 0.46 -6.27 -2.63
CA GLY A 14 0.54 -6.50 -1.19
C GLY A 14 -0.50 -5.75 -0.36
N ILE A 15 -1.56 -5.22 -0.99
CA ILE A 15 -2.79 -4.79 -0.29
C ILE A 15 -3.77 -5.95 -0.14
N THR A 16 -4.70 -5.87 0.83
CA THR A 16 -5.67 -6.94 1.09
C THR A 16 -6.55 -7.24 -0.12
N ASP A 17 -7.01 -8.50 -0.25
CA ASP A 17 -7.93 -8.90 -1.31
C ASP A 17 -9.24 -8.12 -1.26
N GLU A 18 -9.69 -7.75 -0.07
CA GLU A 18 -10.89 -6.93 0.13
C GLU A 18 -10.74 -5.54 -0.50
N LEU A 19 -9.64 -4.82 -0.21
CA LEU A 19 -9.37 -3.52 -0.81
C LEU A 19 -9.16 -3.67 -2.32
N ALA A 20 -8.39 -4.66 -2.77
CA ALA A 20 -8.12 -4.89 -4.19
C ALA A 20 -9.42 -5.14 -4.98
N ASN A 21 -10.34 -5.95 -4.45
CA ASN A 21 -11.65 -6.18 -5.06
C ASN A 21 -12.52 -4.91 -5.09
N THR A 22 -12.47 -4.11 -4.02
CA THR A 22 -13.20 -2.85 -3.93
C THR A 22 -12.70 -1.85 -4.97
N LEU A 23 -11.38 -1.67 -5.07
CA LEU A 23 -10.75 -0.79 -6.04
C LEU A 23 -10.98 -1.25 -7.48
N ALA A 24 -10.85 -2.55 -7.76
CA ALA A 24 -11.09 -3.10 -9.09
C ALA A 24 -12.54 -2.91 -9.58
N LYS A 25 -13.51 -2.91 -8.66
CA LYS A 25 -14.92 -2.61 -8.98
C LYS A 25 -15.16 -1.11 -9.16
N LYS A 26 -14.67 -0.29 -8.22
CA LYS A 26 -14.91 1.16 -8.19
C LYS A 26 -14.20 1.89 -9.35
N TYR A 27 -13.00 1.45 -9.71
CA TYR A 27 -12.15 2.07 -10.72
C TYR A 27 -11.97 1.17 -11.96
N ALA A 28 -12.99 0.39 -12.31
CA ALA A 28 -12.94 -0.51 -13.47
C ALA A 28 -12.68 0.24 -14.79
N SER A 29 -13.14 1.49 -14.91
CA SER A 29 -12.87 2.37 -16.06
C SER A 29 -11.39 2.73 -16.20
N ASP A 30 -10.64 2.77 -15.10
CA ASP A 30 -9.23 3.18 -15.05
C ASP A 30 -8.29 1.99 -15.19
N SER A 31 -8.81 0.87 -15.70
CA SER A 31 -8.09 -0.40 -15.81
C SER A 31 -6.72 -0.29 -16.50
N ALA A 32 -6.61 0.54 -17.55
CA ALA A 32 -5.34 0.76 -18.25
C ALA A 32 -4.28 1.44 -17.36
N ARG A 33 -4.69 2.39 -16.50
CA ARG A 33 -3.79 3.04 -15.54
C ARG A 33 -3.34 2.04 -14.49
N ILE A 34 -4.27 1.29 -13.92
CA ILE A 34 -4.00 0.30 -12.87
C ILE A 34 -3.05 -0.79 -13.37
N VAL A 35 -3.22 -1.27 -14.62
CA VAL A 35 -2.32 -2.29 -15.17
C VAL A 35 -0.93 -1.73 -15.48
N LYS A 36 -0.85 -0.47 -15.92
CA LYS A 36 0.43 0.18 -16.25
C LYS A 36 1.26 0.48 -15.01
N ASP A 37 0.61 1.00 -13.96
CA ASP A 37 1.27 1.40 -12.71
C ASP A 37 0.32 1.21 -11.51
N PRO A 38 0.21 -0.04 -11.00
CA PRO A 38 -0.71 -0.33 -9.91
C PRO A 38 -0.26 0.29 -8.59
N VAL A 39 1.05 0.46 -8.39
CA VAL A 39 1.63 1.03 -7.16
C VAL A 39 1.30 2.51 -7.06
N ALA A 40 1.58 3.28 -8.12
CA ALA A 40 1.25 4.70 -8.13
C ALA A 40 -0.26 4.93 -7.95
N PHE A 41 -1.10 4.10 -8.59
CA PHE A 41 -2.55 4.15 -8.38
C PHE A 41 -2.96 3.92 -6.92
N ILE A 42 -2.39 2.89 -6.26
CA ILE A 42 -2.68 2.60 -4.84
C ILE A 42 -2.21 3.75 -3.94
N GLN A 43 -1.03 4.31 -4.22
CA GLN A 43 -0.47 5.43 -3.47
C GLN A 43 -1.35 6.68 -3.57
N ASP A 44 -1.77 7.04 -4.79
CA ASP A 44 -2.68 8.17 -5.02
C ASP A 44 -4.01 7.97 -4.27
N TYR A 45 -4.57 6.75 -4.33
CA TYR A 45 -5.79 6.41 -3.59
C TYR A 45 -5.62 6.61 -2.08
N TRP A 46 -4.49 6.20 -1.51
CA TRP A 46 -4.22 6.40 -0.09
C TRP A 46 -4.10 7.88 0.28
N TYR A 47 -3.39 8.69 -0.50
CA TYR A 47 -3.31 10.13 -0.22
C TYR A 47 -4.67 10.82 -0.26
N GLU A 48 -5.57 10.39 -1.15
CA GLU A 48 -6.91 10.96 -1.26
C GLU A 48 -7.89 10.47 -0.18
N ASN A 49 -7.73 9.24 0.33
CA ASN A 49 -8.80 8.56 1.09
C ASN A 49 -8.36 8.07 2.48
N ALA A 50 -7.07 7.91 2.76
CA ALA A 50 -6.62 7.36 4.03
C ALA A 50 -6.71 8.41 5.14
N ASN A 51 -7.40 8.07 6.23
CA ASN A 51 -7.36 8.84 7.46
C ASN A 51 -6.42 8.16 8.47
N LEU A 52 -5.17 8.61 8.52
CA LEU A 52 -4.16 8.05 9.40
C LEU A 52 -4.12 8.70 10.80
N GLY A 53 -4.90 9.76 11.03
CA GLY A 53 -4.85 10.60 12.23
C GLY A 53 -3.78 11.69 12.13
N ASP A 54 -3.47 12.35 13.26
CA ASP A 54 -2.38 13.33 13.30
C ASP A 54 -1.09 12.69 12.80
N LEU A 55 -0.53 13.26 11.73
CA LEU A 55 0.72 12.87 11.12
C LEU A 55 1.87 13.15 12.09
N THR A 56 2.03 12.32 13.12
CA THR A 56 3.26 12.31 13.88
C THR A 56 4.34 11.72 12.98
N TYR A 57 5.23 12.58 12.50
CA TYR A 57 6.40 12.30 11.64
C TYR A 57 7.35 11.20 12.15
N PHE A 58 7.03 10.55 13.28
CA PHE A 58 7.80 9.47 13.90
C PHE A 58 6.85 8.33 14.29
N TYR A 59 6.77 7.32 13.44
CA TYR A 59 6.13 6.05 13.78
C TYR A 59 7.16 5.14 14.48
N ASN A 60 6.88 4.71 15.71
CA ASN A 60 7.52 3.52 16.24
C ASN A 60 7.01 2.26 15.50
N LYS A 61 7.65 1.11 15.73
CA LYS A 61 7.30 -0.16 15.08
C LYS A 61 5.80 -0.49 15.11
N ASP A 62 5.15 -0.35 16.26
CA ASP A 62 3.74 -0.67 16.43
C ASP A 62 2.87 0.37 15.72
N GLN A 63 3.19 1.66 15.84
CA GLN A 63 2.45 2.71 15.17
C GLN A 63 2.56 2.57 13.64
N MET A 64 3.73 2.21 13.10
CA MET A 64 3.93 1.96 11.66
C MET A 64 3.08 0.77 11.23
N LYS A 65 3.11 -0.34 11.98
CA LYS A 65 2.27 -1.50 11.68
C LYS A 65 0.78 -1.12 11.65
N GLN A 66 0.31 -0.36 12.64
CA GLN A 66 -1.09 0.08 12.68
C GLN A 66 -1.43 1.02 11.51
N ALA A 67 -0.53 1.92 11.12
CA ALA A 67 -0.72 2.79 9.97
C ALA A 67 -0.83 1.97 8.66
N LEU A 68 0.07 1.00 8.45
CA LEU A 68 0.03 0.11 7.29
C LEU A 68 -1.26 -0.73 7.24
N LEU A 69 -1.75 -1.18 8.39
CA LEU A 69 -3.03 -1.89 8.46
C LEU A 69 -4.22 -0.99 8.13
N LYS A 70 -4.20 0.29 8.55
CA LYS A 70 -5.22 1.28 8.14
C LYS A 70 -5.19 1.55 6.63
N LEU A 71 -4.02 1.45 6.00
CA LEU A 71 -3.86 1.49 4.54
C LEU A 71 -4.30 0.18 3.85
N SER A 72 -4.79 -0.82 4.61
CA SER A 72 -5.14 -2.15 4.10
C SER A 72 -3.96 -2.85 3.40
N VAL A 73 -2.74 -2.63 3.87
CA VAL A 73 -1.60 -3.49 3.53
C VAL A 73 -1.81 -4.86 4.18
N LYS A 74 -1.45 -5.95 3.49
CA LYS A 74 -1.60 -7.31 4.03
C LYS A 74 -0.85 -7.46 5.36
N PRO A 75 -1.42 -8.15 6.37
CA PRO A 75 -0.83 -8.18 7.72
C PRO A 75 0.59 -8.74 7.82
N ASP A 76 0.92 -9.72 6.99
CA ASP A 76 2.25 -10.31 6.87
C ASP A 76 3.25 -9.29 6.30
N VAL A 77 2.87 -8.60 5.21
CA VAL A 77 3.65 -7.52 4.60
C VAL A 77 3.86 -6.38 5.62
N ALA A 78 2.80 -5.94 6.29
CA ALA A 78 2.88 -4.90 7.32
C ALA A 78 3.81 -5.29 8.47
N THR A 79 3.82 -6.58 8.85
CA THR A 79 4.72 -7.09 9.88
C THR A 79 6.17 -7.13 9.42
N THR A 80 6.43 -7.52 8.16
CA THR A 80 7.77 -7.47 7.56
C THR A 80 8.31 -6.05 7.51
N ILE A 81 7.50 -5.07 7.10
CA ILE A 81 7.88 -3.65 7.03
C ILE A 81 8.21 -3.13 8.42
N ALA A 82 7.32 -3.35 9.38
CA ALA A 82 7.50 -2.91 10.75
C ALA A 82 8.68 -3.61 11.46
N ALA A 83 9.17 -4.74 10.94
CA ALA A 83 10.32 -5.46 11.48
C ALA A 83 11.65 -5.13 10.78
N ALA A 84 11.64 -4.42 9.64
CA ALA A 84 12.85 -3.98 8.99
C ALA A 84 13.67 -3.10 9.96
N PRO A 85 15.02 -3.19 9.97
CA PRO A 85 15.85 -2.34 10.81
C PRO A 85 15.60 -0.88 10.41
N HIS A 86 14.78 -0.21 11.21
CA HIS A 86 14.41 1.18 11.00
C HIS A 86 15.66 2.01 11.19
N ASN A 87 16.33 2.37 10.09
CA ASN A 87 17.37 3.37 10.16
C ASN A 87 16.68 4.69 10.45
N GLU A 88 16.48 5.04 11.72
CA GLU A 88 15.75 6.24 12.19
C GLU A 88 16.20 7.53 11.48
N ALA A 89 17.43 7.59 10.95
CA ALA A 89 17.94 8.70 10.14
C ALA A 89 17.27 8.85 8.75
N LEU A 90 16.64 7.79 8.22
CA LEU A 90 15.85 7.79 6.97
C LEU A 90 14.37 8.09 7.20
N PHE A 91 13.92 8.15 8.46
CA PHE A 91 12.51 8.32 8.84
C PHE A 91 12.01 9.76 9.12
N PRO A 92 12.80 10.84 9.24
CA PRO A 92 12.25 12.11 9.71
C PRO A 92 11.31 12.81 8.69
N HIS A 93 11.14 12.27 7.48
CA HIS A 93 10.42 12.94 6.39
C HIS A 93 9.40 12.07 5.63
N ARG A 94 9.34 10.75 5.87
CA ARG A 94 8.48 9.84 5.09
C ARG A 94 7.27 9.39 5.90
N ASP A 95 6.08 9.74 5.44
CA ASP A 95 4.82 9.29 6.05
C ASP A 95 4.59 7.78 5.82
N ALA A 96 3.56 7.22 6.47
CA ALA A 96 3.27 5.79 6.34
C ALA A 96 2.84 5.38 4.91
N ILE A 97 2.32 6.32 4.10
CA ILE A 97 1.91 6.07 2.72
C ILE A 97 3.14 5.88 1.84
N GLU A 98 4.16 6.74 1.96
CA GLU A 98 5.41 6.58 1.22
C GLU A 98 6.13 5.27 1.56
N TRP A 99 6.15 4.89 2.85
CA TRP A 99 6.71 3.62 3.28
C TRP A 99 5.95 2.42 2.73
N ALA A 100 4.62 2.49 2.76
CA ALA A 100 3.78 1.47 2.15
C ALA A 100 4.09 1.35 0.65
N ALA A 101 4.13 2.47 -0.07
CA ALA A 101 4.38 2.53 -1.52
C ALA A 101 5.71 1.88 -1.91
N ILE A 102 6.82 2.24 -1.25
CA ILE A 102 8.14 1.65 -1.49
C ILE A 102 8.11 0.12 -1.33
N VAL A 103 7.41 -0.37 -0.31
CA VAL A 103 7.41 -1.80 -0.01
C VAL A 103 6.51 -2.57 -0.97
N ILE A 104 5.31 -2.06 -1.27
CA ILE A 104 4.43 -2.71 -2.24
C ILE A 104 5.04 -2.71 -3.65
N GLU A 105 5.84 -1.70 -3.98
CA GLU A 105 6.66 -1.69 -5.19
C GLU A 105 7.67 -2.84 -5.19
N GLY A 106 8.39 -3.03 -4.08
CA GLY A 106 9.32 -4.15 -3.90
C GLY A 106 8.64 -5.52 -4.00
N GLN A 107 7.38 -5.66 -3.55
CA GLN A 107 6.61 -6.89 -3.69
C GLN A 107 6.15 -7.11 -5.12
N HIS A 108 5.62 -6.07 -5.77
CA HIS A 108 5.19 -6.13 -7.16
C HIS A 108 6.33 -6.54 -8.10
N ARG A 109 7.52 -5.95 -7.91
CA ARG A 109 8.74 -6.32 -8.66
C ARG A 109 9.24 -7.75 -8.42
N LYS A 110 8.86 -8.41 -7.32
CA LYS A 110 9.20 -9.83 -7.06
C LYS A 110 8.18 -10.79 -7.66
N ALA A 111 6.97 -10.34 -7.90
CA ALA A 111 5.88 -11.14 -8.45
C ALA A 111 5.90 -11.21 -9.99
N HIS A 112 6.75 -10.42 -10.64
CA HIS A 112 6.91 -10.28 -12.09
C HIS A 112 8.39 -10.34 -12.47
#